data_AF-A0AAU5CVQ8-F1
#
_entry.id   AF-A0AAU5CVQ8-F1
#
_cell.length_a   1.000
_cell.length_b   1.000
_cell.length_c   1.000
_cell.angle_alpha   90.00
_cell.angle_beta   90.00
_cell.angle_gamma   90.00
#
_symmetry.space_group_name_H-M   'P 1'
#
loop_
_entity.id
_entity.type
_entity.pdbx_description
1 polymer ?
#
loop_
_entity_poly.entity_id
_entity_poly.type
_entity_poly.pdbx_seq_one_letter_code
_entity_poly.pdbx_strand_id
1 'polypeptide(L)'
;MPLSTHTCAYADAEAVALVDDLADAGTALVQTAAYVADELIQAFGIAEATPVTRDGSISLAHWTAYNKVRIERWAQTTQVRLVP
;
A
#
# COMPACT_ATOMS: atom_id res chain seq x y z
N MET A 1 7.71 22.43 -13.91
CA MET A 1 6.71 23.31 -13.26
C MET A 1 7.28 23.81 -11.94
N PRO A 2 7.04 25.06 -11.54
CA PRO A 2 7.44 25.53 -10.21
C PRO A 2 6.55 24.87 -9.15
N LEU A 3 7.15 24.42 -8.04
CA LEU A 3 6.44 23.88 -6.90
C LEU A 3 5.71 25.02 -6.18
N SER A 4 4.41 24.86 -5.95
CA SER A 4 3.57 25.80 -5.19
C SER A 4 3.84 25.66 -3.69
N THR A 5 3.87 26.77 -2.95
CA THR A 5 3.91 26.80 -1.47
C THR A 5 2.51 26.74 -0.85
N HIS A 6 1.44 26.63 -1.65
CA HIS A 6 0.08 26.50 -1.16
C HIS A 6 -0.26 25.04 -0.84
N THR A 7 -0.74 24.79 0.38
CA THR A 7 -1.29 23.50 0.77
C THR A 7 -2.57 23.22 0.00
N CYS A 8 -2.64 22.12 -0.76
CA CYS A 8 -3.88 21.67 -1.37
C CYS A 8 -4.83 21.14 -0.29
N ALA A 9 -6.08 21.59 -0.30
CA ALA A 9 -7.10 21.12 0.67
C ALA A 9 -7.56 19.67 0.39
N TYR A 10 -7.36 19.21 -0.85
CA TYR A 10 -7.65 17.86 -1.31
C TYR A 10 -6.57 17.44 -2.32
N ALA A 11 -6.39 16.15 -2.47
CA ALA A 11 -5.47 15.55 -3.43
C ALA A 11 -6.21 14.39 -4.11
N ASP A 12 -6.16 14.35 -5.44
CA ASP A 12 -6.81 13.31 -6.25
C ASP A 12 -5.76 12.30 -6.72
N ALA A 13 -6.11 11.03 -6.67
CA ALA A 13 -5.28 9.91 -7.09
C ALA A 13 -6.15 8.86 -7.78
N GLU A 14 -5.66 8.31 -8.87
CA GLU A 14 -6.35 7.25 -9.63
C GLU A 14 -5.39 6.08 -9.83
N ALA A 15 -5.89 4.85 -9.65
CA ALA A 15 -5.15 3.64 -9.91
C ALA A 15 -6.05 2.61 -10.61
N VAL A 16 -5.44 1.82 -11.50
CA VAL A 16 -6.12 0.77 -12.26
C VAL A 16 -5.54 -0.58 -11.86
N ALA A 17 -6.41 -1.55 -11.63
CA ALA A 17 -6.02 -2.93 -11.34
C ALA A 17 -6.96 -3.91 -12.03
N LEU A 18 -6.46 -5.11 -12.31
CA LEU A 18 -7.28 -6.20 -12.80
C LEU A 18 -8.16 -6.73 -11.66
N VAL A 19 -9.41 -7.06 -11.97
CA VAL A 19 -10.34 -7.60 -10.96
C VAL A 19 -9.83 -8.92 -10.40
N ASP A 20 -9.17 -9.74 -11.23
CA ASP A 20 -8.61 -11.03 -10.81
C ASP A 20 -7.47 -10.84 -9.79
N ASP A 21 -6.63 -9.82 -9.97
CA ASP A 21 -5.54 -9.47 -9.03
C ASP A 21 -6.07 -9.09 -7.63
N LEU A 22 -7.30 -8.58 -7.56
CA LEU A 22 -7.97 -8.23 -6.31
C LEU A 22 -8.68 -9.42 -5.65
N ALA A 23 -9.09 -10.42 -6.43
CA ALA A 23 -9.93 -11.51 -5.97
C ALA A 23 -9.18 -12.55 -5.13
N ASP A 24 -7.91 -12.79 -5.45
CA ASP A 24 -7.15 -13.91 -4.86
C ASP A 24 -6.51 -13.61 -3.50
N ALA A 25 -6.69 -12.38 -2.98
CA ALA A 25 -6.12 -11.91 -1.71
C ALA A 25 -4.60 -12.17 -1.56
N GLY A 26 -3.89 -12.31 -2.68
CA GLY A 26 -2.48 -12.68 -2.74
C GLY A 26 -1.55 -11.50 -2.99
N THR A 27 -0.38 -11.78 -3.54
CA THR A 27 0.66 -10.78 -3.86
C THR A 27 0.13 -9.65 -4.74
N ALA A 28 -0.70 -9.97 -5.73
CA ALA A 28 -1.23 -8.98 -6.68
C ALA A 28 -2.15 -7.94 -5.99
N LEU A 29 -2.91 -8.35 -4.97
CA LEU A 29 -3.68 -7.42 -4.13
C LEU A 29 -2.76 -6.45 -3.39
N VAL A 30 -1.66 -6.95 -2.82
CA VAL A 30 -0.70 -6.11 -2.07
C VAL A 30 0.03 -5.15 -3.00
N GLN A 31 0.42 -5.59 -4.20
CA GLN A 31 1.03 -4.73 -5.22
C GLN A 31 0.07 -3.63 -5.63
N THR A 32 -1.18 -3.97 -5.90
CA THR A 32 -2.23 -2.98 -6.22
C THR A 32 -2.40 -1.98 -5.08
N ALA A 33 -2.48 -2.45 -3.84
CA ALA A 33 -2.59 -1.58 -2.67
C ALA A 33 -1.38 -0.65 -2.54
N ALA A 34 -0.16 -1.12 -2.85
CA ALA A 34 1.03 -0.29 -2.86
C ALA A 34 0.97 0.82 -3.92
N TYR A 35 0.51 0.51 -5.14
CA TYR A 35 0.31 1.53 -6.18
C TYR A 35 -0.74 2.58 -5.78
N VAL A 36 -1.90 2.14 -5.27
CA VAL A 36 -2.96 3.05 -4.80
C VAL A 36 -2.45 3.93 -3.65
N ALA A 37 -1.75 3.34 -2.69
CA ALA A 37 -1.24 4.06 -1.54
C ALA A 37 -0.16 5.07 -1.94
N ASP A 38 0.77 4.68 -2.82
CA ASP A 38 1.80 5.58 -3.35
C ASP A 38 1.19 6.78 -4.07
N GLU A 39 0.25 6.56 -4.99
CA GLU A 39 -0.43 7.66 -5.70
C GLU A 39 -1.12 8.62 -4.72
N LEU A 40 -1.82 8.08 -3.72
CA LEU A 40 -2.51 8.88 -2.71
C LEU A 40 -1.55 9.74 -1.88
N ILE A 41 -0.51 9.14 -1.31
CA ILE A 41 0.39 9.86 -0.40
C ILE A 41 1.37 10.78 -1.14
N GLN A 42 1.73 10.45 -2.40
CA GLN A 42 2.53 11.33 -3.25
C GLN A 42 1.78 12.62 -3.56
N ALA A 43 0.45 12.54 -3.70
CA ALA A 43 -0.40 13.71 -3.83
C ALA A 43 -0.34 14.61 -2.57
N PHE A 44 0.05 14.07 -1.40
CA PHE A 44 0.36 14.81 -0.17
C PHE A 44 1.85 15.10 0.04
N GLY A 45 2.71 14.81 -0.93
CA GLY A 45 4.16 15.06 -0.86
C GLY A 45 4.98 14.03 -0.07
N ILE A 46 4.40 12.88 0.25
CA ILE A 46 5.10 11.74 0.86
C ILE A 46 5.58 10.82 -0.25
N ALA A 47 6.86 10.43 -0.25
CA ALA A 47 7.46 9.71 -1.38
C ALA A 47 6.90 8.30 -1.60
N GLU A 48 6.75 7.49 -0.53
CA GLU A 48 6.42 6.06 -0.63
C GLU A 48 5.62 5.54 0.56
N ALA A 49 4.75 4.57 0.29
CA ALA A 49 3.85 3.96 1.24
C ALA A 49 4.59 2.85 1.98
N THR A 50 5.27 3.19 3.07
CA THR A 50 6.13 2.25 3.81
C THR A 50 5.46 0.97 4.34
N PRO A 51 4.14 0.88 4.62
CA PRO A 51 3.54 -0.36 5.12
C PRO A 51 3.37 -1.48 4.07
N VAL A 52 3.31 -1.15 2.78
CA VAL A 52 3.07 -2.10 1.68
C VAL A 52 4.06 -1.81 0.54
N THR A 53 4.80 -2.82 0.10
CA THR A 53 5.87 -2.62 -0.88
C THR A 53 5.40 -2.97 -2.30
N ARG A 54 6.01 -2.33 -3.30
CA ARG A 54 5.69 -2.55 -4.72
C ARG A 54 5.95 -3.98 -5.23
N ASP A 55 6.79 -4.76 -4.54
CA ASP A 55 6.99 -6.18 -4.82
C ASP A 55 5.91 -7.09 -4.20
N GLY A 56 4.90 -6.50 -3.53
CA GLY A 56 3.76 -7.23 -2.97
C GLY A 56 4.05 -7.84 -1.60
N SER A 57 4.97 -7.25 -0.84
CA SER A 57 5.25 -7.62 0.54
C SER A 57 4.62 -6.62 1.53
N ILE A 58 4.45 -7.04 2.77
CA ILE A 58 3.98 -6.17 3.85
C ILE A 58 5.09 -6.01 4.88
N SER A 59 5.43 -4.75 5.18
CA SER A 59 6.42 -4.42 6.21
C SER A 59 5.75 -4.30 7.57
N LEU A 60 6.00 -5.26 8.45
CA LEU A 60 5.40 -5.30 9.78
C LEU A 60 5.86 -4.12 10.64
N ALA A 61 7.07 -3.57 10.45
CA ALA A 61 7.60 -2.43 11.19
C ALA A 61 6.64 -1.24 11.28
N HIS A 62 5.81 -1.01 10.26
CA HIS A 62 4.90 0.14 10.17
C HIS A 62 3.49 -0.12 10.70
N TRP A 63 3.21 -1.32 11.23
CA TRP A 63 1.90 -1.68 11.76
C TRP A 63 1.88 -1.73 13.28
N THR A 64 0.72 -1.37 13.86
CA THR A 64 0.46 -1.54 15.29
C THR A 64 0.50 -3.02 15.69
N ALA A 65 0.80 -3.31 16.95
CA ALA A 65 0.84 -4.69 17.45
C ALA A 65 -0.47 -5.46 17.19
N TYR A 66 -1.61 -4.77 17.31
CA TYR A 66 -2.92 -5.34 16.99
C TYR A 66 -3.05 -5.76 15.51
N ASN A 67 -2.59 -4.91 14.59
CA ASN A 67 -2.65 -5.19 13.16
C ASN A 67 -1.60 -6.24 12.73
N LYS A 68 -0.41 -6.24 13.33
CA LYS A 68 0.64 -7.26 13.08
C LYS A 68 0.08 -8.68 13.22
N VAL A 69 -0.56 -8.99 14.34
CA VAL A 69 -1.14 -10.32 14.60
C VAL A 69 -2.19 -10.72 13.54
N ARG A 70 -2.99 -9.75 13.06
CA ARG A 70 -4.02 -10.00 12.05
C ARG A 70 -3.41 -10.22 10.67
N ILE A 71 -2.42 -9.41 10.31
CA ILE A 71 -1.66 -9.52 9.05
C ILE A 71 -0.92 -10.87 9.01
N GLU A 72 -0.26 -11.26 10.10
CA GLU A 72 0.42 -12.55 10.21
C GLU A 72 -0.52 -13.73 10.01
N ARG A 73 -1.70 -13.70 10.65
CA ARG A 73 -2.72 -14.75 10.48
C ARG A 73 -3.25 -14.83 9.05
N TRP A 74 -3.48 -13.69 8.41
CA TRP A 74 -3.93 -13.64 7.02
C TRP A 74 -2.83 -14.09 6.04
N ALA A 75 -1.57 -13.74 6.31
CA ALA A 75 -0.42 -14.16 5.51
C ALA A 75 -0.18 -15.68 5.58
N GLN A 76 -0.58 -16.34 6.66
CA GLN A 76 -0.52 -17.81 6.76
C GLN A 76 -1.47 -18.52 5.77
N THR A 77 -2.52 -17.85 5.31
CA THR A 77 -3.51 -18.41 4.40
C THR A 77 -3.36 -17.89 2.97
N THR A 78 -2.34 -17.07 2.70
CA THR A 78 -2.11 -16.41 1.41
C THR A 78 -0.64 -16.55 0.99
N GLN A 79 -0.31 -16.20 -0.26
CA GLN A 79 1.06 -16.25 -0.76
C GLN A 79 1.84 -14.94 -0.48
N VAL A 80 1.40 -14.13 0.49
CA VAL A 80 1.96 -12.81 0.76
C VAL A 80 3.18 -12.90 1.66
N ARG A 81 4.28 -12.26 1.24
CA ARG A 81 5.52 -12.18 2.00
C ARG A 81 5.41 -11.09 3.07
N LEU A 82 5.84 -11.42 4.29
CA LEU A 82 6.02 -10.45 5.36
C LEU A 82 7.50 -10.10 5.49
N VAL A 83 7.80 -8.81 5.64
CA VAL A 83 9.14 -8.31 5.94
C VAL A 83 9.13 -7.63 7.32
N PRO A 84 10.24 -7.72 8.08
CA PRO A 84 10.30 -7.20 9.44
C PRO A 84 10.09 -5.69 9.53
#